data_AF-A0A9J6FV96-F1
#
_entry.id   AF-A0A9J6FV96-F1
#
_cell.length_a   1.000
_cell.length_b   1.000
_cell.length_c   1.000
_cell.angle_alpha   90.00
_cell.angle_beta   90.00
_cell.angle_gamma   90.00
#
_symmetry.space_group_name_H-M   'P 1'
#
loop_
_entity.id
_entity.type
_entity.pdbx_description
1 polymer ?
#
loop_
_entity_poly.entity_id
_entity_poly.type
_entity_poly.pdbx_seq_one_letter_code
_entity_poly.pdbx_strand_id
1 'polypeptide(L)' 'MMKFMQIGFTFMDEAGNEPPQYWTWKFKFKFDLTEDMYAGDSVGLLVNSGIDFERHERQGIDPYEFAELLTVSGVVLSA' A
#
# COMPACT_ATOMS: atom_id res chain seq x y z
N MET A 1 6.80 -4.53 -15.70
CA MET A 1 6.72 -3.20 -15.05
C MET A 1 6.98 -3.41 -13.56
N MET A 2 7.79 -2.59 -12.90
CA MET A 2 7.97 -2.72 -11.44
C MET A 2 6.68 -2.28 -10.73
N LYS A 3 6.19 -3.09 -9.80
CA LYS A 3 5.00 -2.78 -8.99
C LYS A 3 5.42 -2.45 -7.55
N PHE A 4 4.76 -1.47 -6.95
CA PHE A 4 4.90 -1.21 -5.52
C PHE A 4 3.94 -2.12 -4.74
N MET A 5 4.35 -2.57 -3.54
CA MET A 5 3.55 -3.52 -2.75
C MET A 5 2.69 -2.89 -1.68
N GLN A 6 3.12 -1.76 -1.12
CA GLN A 6 2.45 -1.14 0.03
C GLN A 6 2.53 0.38 -0.04
N ILE A 7 1.44 1.04 0.38
CA ILE A 7 1.39 2.48 0.61
C ILE A 7 0.75 2.73 1.98
N GLY A 8 1.34 3.63 2.76
CA GLY A 8 0.82 4.08 4.04
C GLY A 8 0.35 5.53 3.95
N PHE A 9 -0.85 5.83 4.45
CA PHE A 9 -1.32 7.19 4.67
C PHE A 9 -1.50 7.40 6.16
N THR A 10 -0.96 8.50 6.68
CA THR A 10 -1.21 8.99 8.04
C THR A 10 -1.84 10.38 7.95
N PHE A 11 -2.97 10.57 8.62
CA PHE A 11 -3.77 11.79 8.56
C PHE A 11 -3.74 12.52 9.91
N MET A 12 -3.54 13.83 9.87
CA MET A 12 -3.43 14.72 11.03
C MET A 12 -4.07 16.08 10.70
N ASP A 13 -4.44 16.85 11.73
CA ASP A 13 -4.85 18.25 11.57
C ASP A 13 -3.64 19.20 11.39
N GLU A 14 -3.90 20.50 11.21
CA GLU A 14 -2.86 21.52 11.02
C GLU A 14 -1.90 21.67 12.22
N ALA A 15 -2.35 21.29 13.42
CA ALA A 15 -1.54 21.31 14.64
C ALA A 15 -0.78 19.99 14.85
N GLY A 16 -0.95 19.00 13.97
CA GLY A 16 -0.34 17.68 14.06
C GLY A 16 -1.07 16.71 14.98
N ASN A 17 -2.32 17.01 15.37
CA ASN A 17 -3.10 16.07 16.17
C ASN A 17 -3.72 14.99 15.30
N GLU A 18 -3.75 13.76 15.83
CA GLU A 18 -4.34 12.60 15.19
C GLU A 18 -5.85 12.51 15.48
N PRO A 19 -6.69 12.05 14.53
CA PRO A 19 -8.08 11.73 14.81
C PRO A 19 -8.21 10.58 15.83
N PRO A 20 -9.29 10.53 16.62
CA PRO A 20 -9.38 9.69 17.83
C PRO A 20 -9.44 8.17 17.63
N GLN A 21 -9.42 7.64 16.40
CA GLN A 21 -9.57 6.19 16.15
C GLN A 21 -8.49 5.64 15.23
N TYR A 22 -8.63 5.91 13.94
CA TYR A 22 -7.74 5.44 12.90
C TYR A 22 -7.18 6.67 12.23
N TRP A 23 -5.87 6.83 12.30
CA TRP A 23 -5.15 7.90 11.62
C TRP A 23 -4.17 7.37 10.60
N THR A 24 -3.80 6.09 10.68
CA THR A 24 -2.88 5.44 9.74
C THR A 24 -3.53 4.24 9.05
N TRP A 25 -3.48 4.23 7.72
CA TRP A 25 -3.91 3.12 6.89
C TRP A 25 -2.76 2.62 6.04
N LYS A 26 -2.53 1.31 6.06
CA LYS A 26 -1.52 0.64 5.23
C LYS A 26 -2.23 -0.24 4.20
N PHE A 27 -2.22 0.20 2.96
CA PHE A 27 -2.77 -0.53 1.83
C PHE A 27 -1.74 -1.54 1.33
N LYS A 28 -2.17 -2.78 1.13
CA LYS A 28 -1.35 -3.90 0.66
C LYS A 28 -1.85 -4.33 -0.71
N PHE A 29 -1.04 -4.15 -1.74
CA PHE A 29 -1.41 -4.38 -3.13
C PHE A 29 -1.11 -5.81 -3.56
N LYS A 30 -1.82 -6.25 -4.60
CA LYS A 30 -1.55 -7.54 -5.23
C LYS A 30 -0.13 -7.59 -5.78
N PHE A 31 0.59 -8.64 -5.43
CA PHE A 31 1.96 -8.86 -5.87
C PHE A 31 2.21 -10.36 -6.07
N ASP A 32 2.76 -10.73 -7.22
CA ASP A 32 3.02 -12.11 -7.61
C ASP A 32 4.52 -12.30 -7.88
N LEU A 33 5.19 -13.14 -7.07
CA LEU A 33 6.63 -13.41 -7.22
C LEU A 33 7.00 -14.21 -8.49
N THR A 34 6.02 -14.73 -9.22
CA THR A 34 6.22 -15.46 -10.47
C THR A 34 6.08 -14.55 -11.69
N GLU A 35 5.19 -13.56 -11.63
CA GLU A 35 4.91 -12.64 -12.74
C GLU A 35 5.56 -11.27 -12.60
N ASP A 36 5.69 -10.75 -11.37
CA ASP A 36 6.15 -9.40 -11.12
C ASP A 36 7.67 -9.30 -11.02
N MET A 37 8.21 -8.22 -11.57
CA MET A 37 9.65 -7.94 -11.49
C MET A 37 10.02 -7.43 -10.10
N TYR A 38 11.07 -8.00 -9.52
CA TYR A 38 11.67 -7.57 -8.26
C TYR A 38 13.20 -7.67 -8.32
N ALA A 39 13.89 -6.98 -7.43
CA ALA A 39 15.32 -7.21 -7.22
C ALA A 39 15.50 -8.45 -6.34
N GLY A 40 16.33 -9.40 -6.76
CA GLY A 40 16.54 -10.66 -6.03
C GLY A 40 16.87 -10.46 -4.54
N ASP A 41 17.74 -9.49 -4.24
CA ASP A 41 18.14 -9.16 -2.87
C ASP A 41 17.00 -8.53 -2.04
N SER A 42 16.04 -7.87 -2.69
CA SER A 42 14.91 -7.24 -2.00
C SER A 42 13.90 -8.25 -1.47
N VAL A 43 13.73 -9.42 -2.10
CA VAL A 43 12.76 -10.42 -1.64
C VAL A 43 13.15 -10.98 -0.27
N GLY A 44 14.43 -11.34 -0.09
CA GLY A 44 14.91 -11.84 1.20
C GLY A 44 14.73 -10.81 2.33
N LEU A 45 14.98 -9.53 2.05
CA LEU A 45 14.75 -8.44 3.00
C LEU A 45 13.26 -8.29 3.35
N LEU A 46 12.39 -8.36 2.35
CA LEU A 46 10.94 -8.20 2.55
C LEU A 46 10.35 -9.38 3.34
N VAL A 47 10.76 -10.62 3.05
CA VAL A 47 10.38 -11.80 3.85
C VAL A 47 10.84 -11.62 5.30
N ASN A 48 12.09 -11.22 5.53
CA ASN A 48 12.61 -10.98 6.88
C ASN A 48 11.90 -9.85 7.63
N SER A 49 11.33 -8.88 6.91
CA SER A 49 10.52 -7.81 7.49
C SER A 49 9.07 -8.23 7.83
N GLY A 50 8.70 -9.49 7.56
CA GLY A 50 7.37 -10.02 7.83
C GLY A 50 6.35 -9.79 6.72
N ILE A 51 6.80 -9.58 5.47
CA ILE A 51 5.89 -9.53 4.32
C ILE A 51 5.43 -10.93 3.94
N ASP A 52 4.11 -11.10 3.92
CA ASP A 52 3.42 -12.32 3.54
C ASP A 52 3.02 -12.23 2.05
N PHE A 53 3.91 -12.74 1.18
CA PHE A 53 3.72 -12.70 -0.26
C PHE A 53 2.50 -13.50 -0.73
N GLU A 54 2.18 -14.64 -0.09
CA GLU A 54 0.99 -15.44 -0.43
C GLU A 54 -0.29 -14.63 -0.16
N ARG A 55 -0.33 -13.90 0.95
CA ARG A 55 -1.46 -13.01 1.25
C ARG A 55 -1.54 -11.83 0.28
N HIS A 56 -0.42 -11.26 -0.13
CA HIS A 56 -0.39 -10.23 -1.17
C HIS A 56 -0.94 -10.77 -2.49
N GLU A 57 -0.55 -11.97 -2.91
CA GLU A 57 -1.02 -12.59 -4.15
C GLU A 57 -2.54 -12.86 -4.12
N ARG A 58 -3.05 -13.42 -3.02
CA ARG A 58 -4.45 -13.88 -2.90
C ARG A 58 -5.44 -12.81 -2.46
N GLN A 59 -5.00 -11.85 -1.65
CA GLN A 59 -5.86 -10.86 -0.97
C GLN A 59 -5.41 -9.42 -1.20
N GLY A 60 -4.35 -9.21 -1.99
CA GLY A 60 -3.85 -7.87 -2.26
C GLY A 60 -4.84 -7.05 -3.09
N ILE A 61 -4.84 -5.76 -2.82
CA ILE A 61 -5.69 -4.77 -3.49
C ILE A 61 -5.24 -4.60 -4.94
N ASP A 62 -6.19 -4.50 -5.87
CA ASP A 62 -5.90 -4.08 -7.24
C ASP A 62 -5.48 -2.60 -7.23
N PRO A 63 -4.27 -2.25 -7.70
CA PRO A 63 -3.81 -0.87 -7.72
C PRO A 63 -4.71 0.06 -8.54
N TYR A 64 -5.43 -0.44 -9.55
CA TYR A 64 -6.33 0.39 -10.35
C TYR A 64 -7.63 0.72 -9.61
N GLU A 65 -8.23 -0.27 -8.93
CA GLU A 65 -9.41 -0.05 -8.07
C GLU A 65 -9.08 0.91 -6.93
N PHE A 66 -7.92 0.75 -6.31
CA PHE A 66 -7.43 1.69 -5.30
C PHE A 66 -7.27 3.10 -5.87
N ALA A 67 -6.68 3.25 -7.05
CA ALA A 67 -6.46 4.56 -7.66
C ALA A 67 -7.79 5.26 -7.99
N GLU A 68 -8.78 4.51 -8.47
CA GLU A 68 -10.13 5.04 -8.70
C GLU A 68 -10.75 5.58 -7.40
N LEU A 69 -10.75 4.78 -6.33
CA LEU A 69 -11.28 5.18 -5.03
C LEU A 69 -10.50 6.36 -4.41
N LEU A 70 -9.17 6.35 -4.50
CA LEU A 70 -8.34 7.44 -4.00
C LEU A 70 -8.67 8.75 -4.72
N THR A 71 -8.86 8.71 -6.03
CA THR A 71 -9.14 9.90 -6.85
C THR A 71 -10.42 10.62 -6.43
N VAL A 72 -11.44 9.87 -6.02
CA VAL A 72 -12.74 10.43 -5.58
C VAL A 72 -12.86 10.61 -4.06
N SER A 73 -11.85 10.19 -3.29
CA SER A 73 -11.88 10.22 -1.82
C SER A 73 -11.77 11.62 -1.21
N GLY A 74 -11.33 12.61 -1.99
CA GLY A 74 -10.97 13.94 -1.50
C GLY A 74 -9.59 14.03 -0.83
N VAL A 75 -8.85 12.93 -0.73
CA VAL A 75 -7.46 12.91 -0.23
C VAL A 75 -6.49 13.52 -1.23
N VAL A 76 -6.76 13.35 -2.52
CA VAL A 76 -5.99 13.93 -3.63
C VAL A 76 -6.89 14.86 -4.44
N LEU A 77 -6.29 15.75 -5.21
CA LEU A 77 -7.00 16.72 -6.07
C LEU A 77 -8.01 17.60 -5.31
N SER A 78 -7.86 17.73 -3.98
CA SER A 78 -8.59 18.69 -3.15
C SER A 78 -8.00 20.09 -3.38
N ALA A 79 -8.85 21.01 -3.84
CA ALA A 79 -8.52 22.43 -4.01
C ALA A 79 -8.75 23.21 -2.71
#